data_AF-A0A537HVG8-F1
#
_entry.id   AF-A0A537HVG8-F1
#
_cell.length_a   1.000
_cell.length_b   1.000
_cell.length_c   1.000
_cell.angle_alpha   90.00
_cell.angle_beta   90.00
_cell.angle_gamma   90.00
#
_symmetry.space_group_name_H-M   'P 1'
#
loop_
_entity.id
_entity.type
_entity.pdbx_description
1 polymer ?
#
loop_
_entity_poly.entity_id
_entity_poly.type
_entity_poly.pdbx_seq_one_letter_code
_entity_poly.pdbx_strand_id
1 'polypeptide(L)'
;MKFLAILVLLMPLALLGQTPKSHSQAMEKFKKFYNAGQGDSINAMFGHEWDQMKATKPLWTNAKAAELLQEYGSLKSFEFVGVDTLDPNKVYVFKTFFSKVGAKTTSLTLDKDNSLSTFRFITTSEGITQLLRNTTSRP
;
A
#
# COMPACT_ATOMS: atom_id res chain seq x y z
N MET A 1 19.76 -52.38 -9.86
CA MET A 1 19.82 -50.97 -10.30
C MET A 1 19.23 -50.10 -9.20
N LYS A 2 20.08 -49.46 -8.40
CA LYS A 2 19.75 -48.76 -7.14
C LYS A 2 20.07 -47.26 -7.25
N PHE A 3 19.57 -46.52 -8.25
CA PHE A 3 19.86 -45.08 -8.35
C PHE A 3 18.75 -44.27 -9.05
N LEU A 4 17.47 -44.56 -8.78
CA LEU A 4 16.35 -43.81 -9.39
C LEU A 4 15.36 -43.21 -8.38
N ALA A 5 15.69 -43.18 -7.09
CA ALA A 5 14.80 -42.68 -6.04
C ALA A 5 15.23 -41.32 -5.44
N ILE A 6 16.34 -40.73 -5.89
CA ILE A 6 16.91 -39.52 -5.24
C ILE A 6 16.53 -38.21 -5.97
N LEU A 7 16.09 -38.25 -7.24
CA LEU A 7 15.83 -37.02 -8.00
C LEU A 7 14.49 -36.33 -7.66
N VAL A 8 13.56 -37.01 -7.00
CA VAL A 8 12.23 -36.43 -6.67
C VAL A 8 12.24 -35.67 -5.33
N LEU A 9 13.28 -35.84 -4.51
CA LEU A 9 13.37 -35.20 -3.18
C LEU A 9 13.99 -33.79 -3.18
N LEU A 10 14.36 -33.25 -4.35
CA LEU A 10 14.96 -31.91 -4.50
C LEU A 10 13.99 -30.86 -5.08
N MET A 11 12.68 -31.15 -5.15
CA MET A 11 11.67 -30.17 -5.52
C MET A 11 11.11 -29.25 -4.42
N PRO A 12 11.58 -29.19 -3.15
CA PRO A 12 11.20 -28.09 -2.30
C PRO A 12 12.18 -26.93 -2.49
N LEU A 13 11.66 -25.70 -2.62
CA LEU A 13 12.33 -24.40 -2.36
C LEU A 13 12.57 -23.45 -3.56
N ALA A 14 12.12 -23.74 -4.78
CA ALA A 14 12.15 -22.72 -5.86
C ALA A 14 10.96 -21.73 -5.82
N LEU A 15 10.18 -21.69 -4.74
CA LEU A 15 9.36 -20.52 -4.40
C LEU A 15 10.31 -19.47 -3.81
N LEU A 16 11.17 -18.91 -4.66
CA LEU A 16 11.86 -17.66 -4.42
C LEU A 16 10.77 -16.62 -4.15
N GLY A 17 10.54 -16.35 -2.86
CA GLY A 17 9.68 -15.26 -2.42
C GLY A 17 10.20 -13.98 -3.06
N GLN A 18 9.53 -13.52 -4.10
CA GLN A 18 9.77 -12.19 -4.66
C GLN A 18 9.53 -11.21 -3.52
N THR A 19 10.61 -10.61 -3.00
CA THR A 19 10.50 -9.58 -1.97
C THR A 19 9.50 -8.54 -2.47
N PRO A 20 8.44 -8.24 -1.71
CA PRO A 20 7.43 -7.29 -2.16
C PRO A 20 8.12 -5.96 -2.46
N LYS A 21 7.80 -5.32 -3.60
CA LYS A 21 8.28 -3.99 -3.94
C LYS A 21 8.01 -3.00 -2.79
N SER A 22 8.88 -2.01 -2.60
CA SER A 22 8.81 -1.07 -1.47
C SER A 22 7.44 -0.44 -1.26
N HIS A 23 6.75 -0.08 -2.35
CA HIS A 23 5.39 0.49 -2.30
C HIS A 23 4.35 -0.46 -1.69
N SER A 24 4.52 -1.77 -1.85
CA SER A 24 3.60 -2.80 -1.35
C SER A 24 3.90 -3.08 0.11
N GLN A 25 5.17 -3.05 0.50
CA GLN A 25 5.56 -3.12 1.91
C GLN A 25 5.03 -1.93 2.70
N ALA A 26 5.08 -0.72 2.12
CA ALA A 26 4.48 0.47 2.71
C ALA A 26 2.96 0.29 2.88
N MET A 27 2.25 -0.22 1.87
CA MET A 27 0.81 -0.51 1.98
C MET A 27 0.49 -1.59 3.02
N GLU A 28 1.28 -2.65 3.14
CA GLU A 28 1.09 -3.66 4.20
C GLU A 28 1.27 -3.07 5.60
N LYS A 29 2.32 -2.24 5.79
CA LYS A 29 2.54 -1.53 7.06
C LYS A 29 1.39 -0.59 7.37
N PHE A 30 0.94 0.19 6.38
CA PHE A 30 -0.22 1.08 6.51
C PHE A 30 -1.46 0.28 6.94
N LYS A 31 -1.79 -0.81 6.22
CA LYS A 31 -2.92 -1.69 6.53
C LYS A 31 -2.86 -2.20 7.97
N LYS A 32 -1.69 -2.65 8.42
CA LYS A 32 -1.49 -3.12 9.80
C LYS A 32 -1.83 -2.04 10.82
N PHE A 33 -1.25 -0.84 10.68
CA PHE A 33 -1.46 0.24 11.65
C PHE A 33 -2.87 0.84 11.57
N TYR A 34 -3.41 1.03 10.37
CA TYR A 34 -4.77 1.49 10.14
C TYR A 34 -5.78 0.55 10.81
N ASN A 35 -5.68 -0.76 10.56
CA ASN A 35 -6.59 -1.74 11.15
C ASN A 35 -6.44 -1.88 12.67
N ALA A 36 -5.29 -1.51 13.23
CA ALA A 36 -5.06 -1.46 14.67
C ALA A 36 -5.49 -0.12 15.31
N GLY A 37 -5.98 0.85 14.54
CA GLY A 37 -6.30 2.19 15.04
C GLY A 37 -5.07 3.01 15.45
N GLN A 38 -3.88 2.63 14.99
CA GLN A 38 -2.60 3.22 15.39
C GLN A 38 -2.18 4.33 14.42
N GLY A 39 -2.91 5.45 14.44
CA GLY A 39 -2.62 6.60 13.59
C GLY A 39 -1.22 7.20 13.82
N ASP A 40 -0.73 7.20 15.06
CA ASP A 40 0.62 7.72 15.36
C ASP A 40 1.70 6.85 14.69
N SER A 41 1.48 5.55 14.61
CA SER A 41 2.37 4.62 13.88
C SER A 41 2.30 4.82 12.37
N ILE A 42 1.16 5.29 11.83
CA ILE A 42 1.07 5.69 10.42
C ILE A 42 1.91 6.95 10.16
N ASN A 43 1.87 7.96 11.05
CA ASN A 43 2.75 9.13 10.91
C ASN A 43 4.23 8.76 10.95
N ALA A 44 4.61 7.80 11.77
CA ALA A 44 5.99 7.32 11.86
C ALA A 44 6.48 6.65 10.56
N MET A 45 5.59 6.32 9.63
CA MET A 45 5.97 5.83 8.31
C MET A 45 6.48 6.93 7.37
N PHE A 46 6.19 8.20 7.66
CA PHE A 46 6.62 9.31 6.80
C PHE A 46 8.09 9.66 7.02
N GLY A 47 8.76 10.15 5.98
CA GLY A 47 10.18 10.49 6.01
C GLY A 47 10.54 11.65 6.95
N HIS A 48 11.84 11.91 7.08
CA HIS A 48 12.38 12.95 7.97
C HIS A 48 11.97 14.37 7.58
N GLU A 49 11.71 14.61 6.29
CA GLU A 49 11.18 15.89 5.78
C GLU A 49 9.83 16.27 6.41
N TRP A 50 9.13 15.29 7.00
CA TRP A 50 7.88 15.51 7.72
C TRP A 50 8.05 15.73 9.23
N ASP A 51 9.25 15.66 9.80
CA ASP A 51 9.43 15.62 11.26
C ASP A 51 8.86 16.87 11.97
N GLN A 52 9.05 18.07 11.39
CA GLN A 52 8.43 19.30 11.91
C GLN A 52 6.90 19.32 11.73
N MET A 53 6.39 18.77 10.63
CA MET A 53 4.95 18.71 10.35
C MET A 53 4.25 17.68 11.25
N LYS A 54 4.87 16.50 11.47
CA LYS A 54 4.39 15.46 12.40
C LYS A 54 4.22 16.02 13.82
N ALA A 55 5.18 16.84 14.26
CA ALA A 55 5.19 17.39 15.61
C ALA A 55 4.14 18.49 15.84
N THR A 56 3.72 19.21 14.79
CA THR A 56 2.85 20.38 14.91
C THR A 56 1.42 20.13 14.43
N LYS A 57 1.24 19.36 13.35
CA LYS A 57 -0.07 19.00 12.77
C LYS A 57 0.01 17.59 12.17
N PRO A 58 -0.05 16.54 13.01
CA PRO A 58 0.01 15.16 12.54
C PRO A 58 -1.13 14.85 11.56
N LEU A 59 -0.79 14.30 10.39
CA LEU A 59 -1.78 13.89 9.38
C LEU A 59 -2.67 12.75 9.88
N TRP A 60 -2.07 11.81 10.60
CA TRP A 60 -2.75 10.69 11.23
C TRP A 60 -2.70 10.82 12.74
N THR A 61 -3.82 10.55 13.42
CA THR A 61 -3.85 10.41 14.88
C THR A 61 -4.63 9.15 15.17
N ASN A 62 -4.50 8.59 16.38
CA ASN A 62 -5.32 7.43 16.76
C ASN A 62 -6.82 7.75 16.67
N ALA A 63 -7.21 8.99 17.00
CA ALA A 63 -8.58 9.49 16.81
C ALA A 63 -9.00 9.48 15.33
N LYS A 64 -8.15 9.99 14.42
CA LYS A 64 -8.43 9.98 12.98
C LYS A 64 -8.49 8.56 12.41
N ALA A 65 -7.60 7.67 12.86
CA ALA A 65 -7.64 6.27 12.45
C ALA A 65 -8.93 5.58 12.91
N ALA A 66 -9.38 5.84 14.14
CA ALA A 66 -10.64 5.34 14.66
C ALA A 66 -11.86 5.87 13.89
N GLU A 67 -11.89 7.18 13.58
CA GLU A 67 -12.92 7.82 12.76
C GLU A 67 -13.02 7.15 11.38
N LEU A 68 -11.88 7.00 10.70
CA LEU A 68 -11.83 6.37 9.38
C LEU A 68 -12.13 4.87 9.43
N LEU A 69 -11.79 4.15 10.51
CA LEU A 69 -12.22 2.77 10.72
C LEU A 69 -13.73 2.66 10.91
N GLN A 70 -14.34 3.64 11.60
CA GLN A 70 -15.79 3.69 11.76
C GLN A 70 -16.48 3.95 10.42
N GLU A 71 -15.98 4.86 9.61
CA GLU A 71 -16.57 5.21 8.31
C GLU A 71 -16.32 4.13 7.24
N TYR A 72 -15.06 3.72 7.04
CA TYR A 72 -14.66 2.85 5.93
C TYR A 72 -14.63 1.36 6.32
N GLY A 73 -14.43 1.06 7.60
CA GLY A 73 -14.16 -0.29 8.08
C GLY A 73 -12.70 -0.73 7.85
N SER A 74 -12.37 -1.95 8.26
CA SER A 74 -11.01 -2.48 8.08
C SER A 74 -10.61 -2.55 6.60
N LEU A 75 -9.35 -2.23 6.30
CA LEU A 75 -8.73 -2.47 4.99
C LEU A 75 -8.42 -3.96 4.87
N LYS A 76 -9.19 -4.67 4.03
CA LYS A 76 -9.08 -6.13 3.86
C LYS A 76 -7.91 -6.50 2.95
N SER A 77 -7.82 -5.85 1.80
CA SER A 77 -6.79 -6.09 0.80
C SER A 77 -6.51 -4.83 -0.01
N PHE A 78 -5.42 -4.87 -0.76
CA PHE A 78 -5.10 -3.87 -1.76
C PHE A 78 -4.42 -4.53 -2.96
N GLU A 79 -4.53 -3.90 -4.11
CA GLU A 79 -3.94 -4.33 -5.37
C GLU A 79 -3.18 -3.15 -5.97
N PHE A 80 -1.93 -3.37 -6.38
CA PHE A 80 -1.16 -2.35 -7.08
C PHE A 80 -1.66 -2.23 -8.53
N VAL A 81 -2.07 -1.03 -8.92
CA VAL A 81 -2.60 -0.74 -10.26
C VAL A 81 -1.48 -0.29 -11.20
N GLY A 82 -0.63 0.61 -10.73
CA GLY A 82 0.41 1.22 -11.57
C GLY A 82 0.94 2.51 -11.00
N VAL A 83 1.69 3.24 -11.83
CA VAL A 83 2.21 4.57 -11.51
C VAL A 83 1.47 5.59 -12.36
N ASP A 84 0.85 6.59 -11.73
CA ASP A 84 0.29 7.74 -12.43
C ASP A 84 1.45 8.67 -12.81
N THR A 85 1.84 8.60 -14.08
CA THR A 85 2.94 9.42 -14.63
C THR A 85 2.49 10.83 -15.02
N LEU A 86 1.20 11.15 -14.96
CA LEU A 86 0.68 12.50 -15.20
C LEU A 86 0.74 13.35 -13.93
N ASP A 87 0.74 12.74 -12.74
CA ASP A 87 1.07 13.44 -11.50
C ASP A 87 2.56 13.84 -11.52
N PRO A 88 2.92 15.12 -11.28
CA PRO A 88 4.31 15.56 -11.25
C PRO A 88 5.19 14.76 -10.29
N ASN A 89 4.61 14.20 -9.23
CA ASN A 89 5.31 13.41 -8.22
C ASN A 89 5.34 11.90 -8.53
N LYS A 90 4.76 11.47 -9.66
CA LYS A 90 4.69 10.06 -10.10
C LYS A 90 4.18 9.13 -9.00
N VAL A 91 2.88 9.17 -8.74
CA VAL A 91 2.30 8.47 -7.58
C VAL A 91 2.03 6.99 -7.87
N TYR A 92 2.30 6.13 -6.88
CA TYR A 92 1.90 4.72 -6.91
C TYR A 92 0.43 4.60 -6.58
N VAL A 93 -0.34 3.92 -7.44
CA VAL A 93 -1.80 3.83 -7.35
C VAL A 93 -2.20 2.41 -6.95
N PHE A 94 -3.12 2.33 -6.00
CA PHE A 94 -3.65 1.09 -5.47
C PHE A 94 -5.17 1.10 -5.50
N LYS A 95 -5.76 -0.06 -5.81
CA LYS A 95 -7.15 -0.35 -5.51
C LYS A 95 -7.21 -0.95 -4.11
N THR A 96 -7.92 -0.31 -3.19
CA THR A 96 -8.05 -0.71 -1.79
C THR A 96 -9.45 -1.22 -1.51
N PHE A 97 -9.58 -2.28 -0.73
CA PHE A 97 -10.86 -2.93 -0.44
C PHE A 97 -11.18 -2.82 1.05
N PHE A 98 -12.13 -1.93 1.38
CA PHE A 98 -12.57 -1.69 2.74
C PHE A 98 -13.83 -2.49 3.07
N SER A 99 -13.97 -2.89 4.33
CA SER A 99 -15.03 -3.81 4.72
C SER A 99 -16.44 -3.20 4.75
N LYS A 100 -16.60 -1.87 4.84
CA LYS A 100 -17.92 -1.21 4.82
C LYS A 100 -18.23 -0.57 3.48
N VAL A 101 -17.25 0.10 2.88
CA VAL A 101 -17.49 0.93 1.67
C VAL A 101 -16.96 0.30 0.37
N GLY A 102 -16.44 -0.92 0.43
CA GLY A 102 -15.96 -1.65 -0.73
C GLY A 102 -14.69 -1.07 -1.34
N ALA A 103 -14.59 -1.15 -2.66
CA ALA A 103 -13.40 -0.74 -3.40
C ALA A 103 -13.27 0.79 -3.46
N LYS A 104 -12.05 1.27 -3.22
CA LYS A 104 -11.61 2.66 -3.34
C LYS A 104 -10.24 2.72 -4.01
N THR A 105 -9.76 3.93 -4.25
CA THR A 105 -8.44 4.17 -4.80
C THR A 105 -7.61 4.93 -3.79
N THR A 106 -6.41 4.43 -3.53
CA THR A 106 -5.42 5.02 -2.63
C THR A 106 -4.15 5.26 -3.43
N SER A 107 -3.42 6.34 -3.14
CA SER A 107 -2.11 6.55 -3.76
C SER A 107 -1.06 6.99 -2.75
N LEU A 108 0.20 6.69 -3.05
CA LEU A 108 1.32 7.13 -2.23
C LEU A 108 2.54 7.44 -3.07
N THR A 109 3.46 8.22 -2.50
CA THR A 109 4.83 8.39 -2.99
C THR A 109 5.80 7.96 -1.90
N LEU A 110 6.99 7.55 -2.31
CA LEU A 110 8.06 7.16 -1.40
C LEU A 110 9.26 8.09 -1.59
N ASP A 111 9.91 8.42 -0.48
CA ASP A 111 11.23 9.06 -0.49
C ASP A 111 12.31 8.03 -0.84
N LYS A 112 13.55 8.49 -1.03
CA LYS A 112 14.70 7.65 -1.44
C LYS A 112 15.01 6.51 -0.47
N ASP A 113 14.66 6.67 0.81
CA ASP A 113 14.81 5.68 1.87
C ASP A 113 13.61 4.72 2.00
N ASN A 114 12.63 4.82 1.09
CA ASN A 114 11.36 4.10 1.09
C ASN A 114 10.39 4.48 2.22
N SER A 115 10.60 5.62 2.89
CA SER A 115 9.59 6.21 3.77
C SER A 115 8.46 6.86 2.96
N LEU A 116 7.28 7.05 3.58
CA LEU A 116 6.16 7.74 2.92
C LEU A 116 6.49 9.23 2.76
N SER A 117 6.36 9.71 1.53
CA SER A 117 6.47 11.13 1.22
C SER A 117 5.08 11.77 1.15
N THR A 118 4.14 11.12 0.47
CA THR A 118 2.72 11.49 0.42
C THR A 118 1.85 10.25 0.54
N PHE A 119 0.69 10.38 1.18
CA PHE A 119 -0.31 9.33 1.26
C PHE A 119 -1.71 9.93 1.08
N ARG A 120 -2.42 9.50 0.03
CA ARG A 120 -3.79 9.94 -0.28
C ARG A 120 -4.74 8.77 -0.03
N PHE A 121 -5.45 8.80 1.09
CA PHE A 121 -6.29 7.70 1.57
C PHE A 121 -7.38 7.31 0.56
N ILE A 122 -8.14 8.29 0.07
CA ILE A 122 -9.10 8.17 -1.03
C ILE A 122 -8.74 9.22 -2.08
N THR A 123 -8.51 8.81 -3.33
CA THR A 123 -8.02 9.72 -4.38
C THR A 123 -8.61 9.44 -5.75
N THR A 124 -8.59 10.47 -6.59
CA THR A 124 -8.93 10.43 -8.01
C THR A 124 -8.12 11.50 -8.75
N SER A 125 -7.73 11.20 -9.99
CA SER A 125 -7.10 12.12 -10.93
C SER A 125 -7.42 11.63 -12.34
N GLU A 126 -7.14 12.45 -13.36
CA GLU A 126 -7.26 12.00 -14.75
C GLU A 126 -6.33 10.81 -15.04
N GLY A 127 -5.07 10.88 -14.62
CA GLY A 127 -4.10 9.80 -14.79
C GLY A 127 -4.49 8.51 -14.06
N ILE A 128 -4.99 8.61 -12.83
CA ILE A 128 -5.57 7.49 -12.08
C ILE A 128 -6.76 6.90 -12.84
N THR A 129 -7.64 7.74 -13.39
CA THR A 129 -8.81 7.27 -14.15
C THR A 129 -8.39 6.50 -15.39
N GLN A 130 -7.38 6.97 -16.12
CA GLN A 130 -6.81 6.27 -17.27
C GLN A 130 -6.19 4.92 -16.87
N LEU A 131 -5.43 4.86 -15.77
CA LEU A 131 -4.86 3.62 -15.24
C LEU A 131 -5.93 2.58 -14.89
N LEU A 132 -6.99 3.00 -14.21
CA LEU A 132 -8.07 2.10 -13.79
C LEU A 132 -8.82 1.51 -15.00
N ARG A 133 -9.11 2.34 -16.02
CA ARG A 133 -9.77 1.89 -17.27
C ARG A 133 -8.93 0.84 -18.02
N ASN A 134 -7.62 1.05 -18.07
CA ASN A 134 -6.67 0.14 -18.74
C ASN A 134 -6.46 -1.17 -17.96
N THR A 135 -6.77 -1.19 -16.66
CA THR A 135 -6.68 -2.39 -15.83
C THR A 135 -7.94 -3.24 -15.94
N THR A 136 -9.12 -2.61 -16.02
CA THR A 136 -10.41 -3.30 -16.21
C THR A 136 -10.63 -3.87 -17.62
N SER A 137 -9.80 -3.52 -18.59
CA SER A 137 -9.88 -3.97 -19.98
C SER A 137 -8.94 -5.13 -20.32
N ARG A 138 -8.16 -5.62 -19.35
CA ARG A 138 -7.34 -6.83 -19.52
C ARG A 138 -8.15 -8.06 -19.07
N PRO A 139 -8.35 -9.07 -19.95
CA PRO A 139 -9.11 -10.28 -19.64
C PRO A 139 -8.43 -11.17 -18.61
#